data_AF-A0A8T0DIP1-F1
#
_entry.id   AF-A0A8T0DIP1-F1
#
_cell.length_a   1.000
_cell.length_b   1.000
_cell.length_c   1.000
_cell.angle_alpha   90.00
_cell.angle_beta   90.00
_cell.angle_gamma   90.00
#
_symmetry.space_group_name_H-M   'P 1'
#
loop_
_entity.id
_entity.type
_entity.pdbx_description
1 polymer ?
#
loop_
_entity_poly.entity_id
_entity_poly.type
_entity_poly.pdbx_seq_one_letter_code
_entity_poly.pdbx_strand_id
1 'polypeptide(L)'
;MDLLRVASNRLLLFFVLFTVDLRLSKGSESWELSYFSEQTNLTHLLEHLNDTPYTFVAVFDSLFPADRFLEYQDFAKHLKAFTDLNVYHMLHNPAVTYGESIFTKFNLTYVELPYYMLFSRESYSPVTYRGSWKSEDILRWIAEFTGLGLALPGCVASLDTLAHQARTASPEQLMNQILPQIKHIVALRHYVSSEFAQYYRTVAEKLVSQGPSFLAYESLRLRKLADSEVSDWQKSNIKKRLNILTQFTQPTASSVLRKTEL
;
A
#
# COMPACT_ATOMS: atom_id res chain seq x y z
N MET A 1 6.15 72.17 -4.67
CA MET A 1 4.72 71.82 -4.79
C MET A 1 4.64 70.39 -5.25
N ASP A 2 4.12 69.55 -4.35
CA ASP A 2 3.86 68.12 -4.50
C ASP A 2 2.94 67.77 -5.68
N LEU A 3 3.10 66.56 -6.25
CA LEU A 3 2.18 65.41 -6.07
C LEU A 3 2.48 64.30 -7.11
N LEU A 4 2.92 63.12 -6.61
CA LEU A 4 2.37 61.76 -6.82
C LEU A 4 2.05 61.26 -8.26
N ARG A 5 2.19 59.98 -8.66
CA ARG A 5 2.75 58.71 -8.14
C ARG A 5 2.42 57.62 -9.19
N VAL A 6 3.25 56.58 -9.26
CA VAL A 6 2.98 55.19 -9.73
C VAL A 6 2.89 54.91 -11.25
N ALA A 7 3.99 54.39 -11.78
CA ALA A 7 4.00 53.47 -12.92
C ALA A 7 3.40 52.11 -12.51
N SER A 8 2.46 51.59 -13.31
CA SER A 8 1.72 50.37 -13.01
C SER A 8 2.42 49.12 -13.55
N ASN A 9 2.68 48.19 -12.63
CA ASN A 9 3.04 46.79 -12.80
C ASN A 9 1.94 46.01 -13.54
N ARG A 10 2.32 44.99 -14.35
CA ARG A 10 1.81 43.61 -14.21
C ARG A 10 2.56 42.61 -15.10
N LEU A 11 3.52 41.96 -14.43
CA LEU A 11 3.79 40.52 -14.40
C LEU A 11 3.87 39.72 -15.72
N LEU A 12 5.11 39.42 -16.11
CA LEU A 12 5.50 38.13 -16.68
C LEU A 12 5.00 36.99 -15.78
N LEU A 13 4.19 36.08 -16.33
CA LEU A 13 3.94 34.78 -15.69
C LEU A 13 5.19 33.91 -15.87
N PHE A 14 5.94 33.82 -14.77
CA PHE A 14 7.05 32.91 -14.58
C PHE A 14 6.59 31.46 -14.72
N PHE A 15 7.29 30.70 -15.56
CA PHE A 15 7.43 29.26 -15.42
C PHE A 15 7.99 28.96 -14.03
N VAL A 16 7.13 28.55 -13.09
CA VAL A 16 7.59 27.95 -11.84
C VAL A 16 7.76 26.46 -12.10
N LEU A 17 8.95 26.12 -12.60
CA LEU A 17 9.57 24.84 -12.32
C LEU A 17 9.65 24.71 -10.79
N PHE A 18 8.86 23.81 -10.21
CA PHE A 18 9.03 23.42 -8.81
C PHE A 18 10.27 22.52 -8.70
N THR A 19 11.46 23.12 -8.78
CA THR A 19 12.64 22.62 -8.07
C THR A 19 12.55 23.16 -6.65
N VAL A 20 12.15 22.30 -5.72
CA VAL A 20 12.25 22.60 -4.29
C VAL A 20 13.74 22.50 -3.91
N ASP A 21 14.46 23.62 -4.02
CA ASP A 21 15.83 23.77 -3.50
C ASP A 21 15.73 24.26 -2.05
N LEU A 22 15.71 23.33 -1.10
CA LEU A 22 15.75 23.63 0.33
C LEU A 22 17.19 23.44 0.85
N ARG A 23 18.04 24.44 0.61
CA ARG A 23 19.32 24.55 1.31
C ARG A 23 19.13 25.16 2.69
N LEU A 24 19.09 24.32 3.71
CA LEU A 24 19.51 24.69 5.07
C LEU A 24 20.59 23.71 5.52
N SER A 25 21.80 24.23 5.70
CA SER A 25 22.99 23.47 6.09
C SER A 25 23.02 23.20 7.60
N LYS A 26 23.21 21.94 7.99
CA LYS A 26 24.46 21.43 8.59
C LYS A 26 24.23 20.00 9.10
N GLY A 27 24.83 19.05 8.38
CA GLY A 27 25.05 17.67 8.83
C GLY A 27 23.81 16.79 8.86
N SER A 28 23.34 16.30 7.72
CA SER A 28 22.38 15.19 7.67
C SER A 28 22.24 14.65 6.26
N GLU A 29 22.08 13.33 6.17
CA GLU A 29 21.80 12.56 4.96
C GLU A 29 20.75 13.27 4.08
N SER A 30 21.06 13.42 2.79
CA SER A 30 20.12 13.87 1.79
C SER A 30 19.03 12.81 1.61
N TRP A 31 17.89 13.00 2.27
CA TRP A 31 16.67 12.25 1.96
C TRP A 31 16.21 12.68 0.56
N GLU A 32 16.73 12.06 -0.49
CA GLU A 32 16.02 12.06 -1.77
C GLU A 32 14.63 11.50 -1.47
N LEU A 33 13.58 12.30 -1.70
CA LEU A 33 12.20 11.83 -1.65
C LEU A 33 12.01 10.83 -2.80
N SER A 34 12.40 9.58 -2.58
CA SER A 34 12.18 8.50 -3.54
C SER A 34 10.68 8.19 -3.54
N TYR A 35 9.93 8.77 -4.47
CA TYR A 35 8.58 8.32 -4.74
C TYR A 35 8.65 6.85 -5.19
N PHE A 36 7.81 5.99 -4.62
CA PHE A 36 7.76 4.56 -4.93
C PHE A 36 6.75 4.23 -6.04
N SER A 37 5.97 5.23 -6.46
CA SER A 37 5.06 5.18 -7.61
C SER A 37 5.53 6.17 -8.68
N GLU A 38 5.22 5.86 -9.93
CA GLU A 38 5.58 6.72 -11.06
C GLU A 38 4.49 7.77 -11.30
N GLN A 39 4.89 9.04 -11.46
CA GLN A 39 3.96 10.09 -11.84
C GLN A 39 3.62 9.95 -13.34
N THR A 40 2.34 10.00 -13.69
CA THR A 40 1.88 9.82 -15.07
C THR A 40 0.86 10.90 -15.48
N ASN A 41 0.46 10.90 -16.75
CA ASN A 41 -0.63 11.70 -17.32
C ASN A 41 -1.58 10.81 -18.12
N LEU A 42 -2.72 11.35 -18.58
CA LEU A 42 -3.73 10.53 -19.26
C LEU A 42 -3.17 9.83 -20.50
N THR A 43 -2.40 10.51 -21.34
CA THR A 43 -1.83 9.96 -22.57
C THR A 43 -0.90 8.79 -22.27
N HIS A 44 0.09 9.01 -21.40
CA HIS A 44 1.04 7.99 -20.98
C HIS A 44 0.33 6.81 -20.32
N LEU A 45 -0.65 7.06 -19.45
CA LEU A 45 -1.45 5.98 -18.86
C LEU A 45 -2.09 5.11 -19.94
N LEU A 46 -2.82 5.72 -20.89
CA LEU A 46 -3.57 4.99 -21.91
C LEU A 46 -2.66 4.19 -22.85
N GLU A 47 -1.47 4.71 -23.17
CA GLU A 47 -0.46 4.02 -23.98
C GLU A 47 0.08 2.78 -23.26
N HIS A 48 0.23 2.83 -21.94
CA HIS A 48 0.85 1.80 -21.12
C HIS A 48 -0.14 0.91 -20.35
N LEU A 49 -1.46 1.08 -20.54
CA LEU A 49 -2.49 0.30 -19.82
C LEU A 49 -2.37 -1.22 -20.04
N ASN A 50 -1.84 -1.63 -21.20
CA ASN A 50 -1.79 -3.02 -21.63
C ASN A 50 -0.43 -3.69 -21.44
N ASP A 51 0.56 -2.98 -20.90
CA ASP A 51 1.92 -3.49 -20.72
C ASP A 51 1.99 -4.60 -19.66
N THR A 52 1.12 -4.50 -18.65
CA THR A 52 0.96 -5.48 -17.58
C THR A 52 -0.48 -6.00 -17.52
N PRO A 53 -0.73 -7.17 -16.91
CA PRO A 53 -2.09 -7.66 -16.69
C PRO A 53 -3.01 -6.65 -16.00
N TYR A 54 -2.46 -5.91 -15.04
CA TYR A 54 -3.18 -4.89 -14.28
C TYR A 54 -2.39 -3.59 -14.17
N THR A 55 -3.12 -2.46 -14.12
CA THR A 55 -2.55 -1.14 -13.85
C THR A 55 -3.37 -0.45 -12.78
N PHE A 56 -2.74 0.02 -11.70
CA PHE A 56 -3.37 0.77 -10.63
C PHE A 56 -2.96 2.24 -10.65
N VAL A 57 -3.94 3.14 -10.63
CA VAL A 57 -3.75 4.58 -10.71
C VAL A 57 -4.41 5.25 -9.52
N ALA A 58 -3.68 6.13 -8.84
CA ALA A 58 -4.24 7.04 -7.85
C ALA A 58 -4.20 8.48 -8.35
N VAL A 59 -5.35 9.17 -8.36
CA VAL A 59 -5.47 10.58 -8.75
C VAL A 59 -5.62 11.43 -7.49
N PHE A 60 -4.66 12.30 -7.24
CA PHE A 60 -4.64 13.20 -6.08
C PHE A 60 -4.90 14.65 -6.47
N ASP A 61 -5.33 15.47 -5.52
CA ASP A 61 -5.28 16.92 -5.67
C ASP A 61 -3.83 17.41 -5.52
N SER A 62 -3.40 18.31 -6.40
CA SER A 62 -2.14 19.06 -6.29
C SER A 62 -1.97 19.79 -4.96
N LEU A 63 -3.06 20.23 -4.32
CA LEU A 63 -3.02 21.03 -3.09
C LEU A 63 -3.08 20.19 -1.80
N PHE A 64 -3.56 18.94 -1.85
CA PHE A 64 -3.87 18.15 -0.64
C PHE A 64 -3.51 16.65 -0.70
N PRO A 65 -2.26 16.26 -0.98
CA PRO A 65 -1.88 14.85 -0.96
C PRO A 65 -1.57 14.32 0.46
N ALA A 66 -0.94 15.12 1.33
CA ALA A 66 -0.35 14.79 2.64
C ALA A 66 -0.46 13.31 3.11
N ASP A 67 -1.30 13.01 4.10
CA ASP A 67 -1.33 11.68 4.74
C ASP A 67 -1.78 10.56 3.79
N ARG A 68 -2.71 10.87 2.88
CA ARG A 68 -3.25 9.89 1.92
C ARG A 68 -2.20 9.50 0.88
N PHE A 69 -1.37 10.46 0.48
CA PHE A 69 -0.29 10.23 -0.46
C PHE A 69 0.87 9.50 0.19
N LEU A 70 1.22 9.81 1.45
CA LEU A 70 2.22 9.04 2.19
C LEU A 70 1.82 7.57 2.33
N GLU A 71 0.57 7.29 2.72
CA GLU A 71 0.05 5.92 2.73
C GLU A 71 0.10 5.29 1.34
N TYR A 72 -0.30 6.03 0.31
CA TYR A 72 -0.20 5.53 -1.06
C TYR A 72 1.25 5.24 -1.50
N GLN A 73 2.24 6.02 -1.07
CA GLN A 73 3.66 5.72 -1.33
C GLN A 73 4.12 4.47 -0.58
N ASP A 74 3.66 4.26 0.66
CA ASP A 74 3.90 3.01 1.38
C ASP A 74 3.28 1.83 0.63
N PHE A 75 2.04 1.94 0.17
CA PHE A 75 1.40 0.97 -0.71
C PHE A 75 2.23 0.68 -1.98
N ALA A 76 2.66 1.72 -2.70
CA ALA A 76 3.42 1.57 -3.94
C ALA A 76 4.78 0.90 -3.70
N LYS A 77 5.43 1.21 -2.58
CA LYS A 77 6.68 0.56 -2.16
C LYS A 77 6.54 -0.95 -2.03
N HIS A 78 5.43 -1.43 -1.46
CA HIS A 78 5.19 -2.87 -1.32
C HIS A 78 4.98 -3.55 -2.68
N LEU A 79 4.41 -2.82 -3.64
CA LEU A 79 4.09 -3.35 -4.95
C LEU A 79 5.22 -3.32 -5.97
N LYS A 80 6.32 -2.61 -5.67
CA LYS A 80 7.51 -2.55 -6.53
C LYS A 80 8.10 -3.92 -6.88
N ALA A 81 7.86 -4.94 -6.06
CA ALA A 81 8.33 -6.31 -6.30
C ALA A 81 7.45 -7.12 -7.27
N PHE A 82 6.27 -6.61 -7.66
CA PHE A 82 5.31 -7.32 -8.49
C PHE A 82 5.40 -6.82 -9.93
N THR A 83 5.66 -7.72 -10.87
CA THR A 83 5.77 -7.40 -12.30
C THR A 83 4.41 -7.39 -13.03
N ASP A 84 3.38 -7.98 -12.41
CA ASP A 84 2.06 -8.14 -13.02
C ASP A 84 1.13 -6.93 -12.77
N LEU A 85 1.60 -5.93 -12.02
CA LEU A 85 0.84 -4.75 -11.61
C LEU A 85 1.70 -3.48 -11.72
N ASN A 86 1.34 -2.59 -12.64
CA ASN A 86 1.89 -1.25 -12.69
C ASN A 86 1.22 -0.35 -11.65
N VAL A 87 1.99 0.55 -11.00
CA VAL A 87 1.49 1.44 -9.96
C VAL A 87 1.86 2.89 -10.24
N TYR A 88 0.84 3.70 -10.56
CA TYR A 88 1.00 5.08 -10.97
C TYR A 88 0.23 6.07 -10.08
N HIS A 89 0.74 7.29 -9.97
CA HIS A 89 -0.04 8.41 -9.46
C HIS A 89 -0.18 9.53 -10.48
N MET A 90 -1.29 10.26 -10.39
CA MET A 90 -1.54 11.49 -11.13
C MET A 90 -1.86 12.60 -10.15
N LEU A 91 -1.34 13.79 -10.43
CA LEU A 91 -1.76 15.01 -9.76
C LEU A 91 -2.79 15.71 -10.66
N HIS A 92 -3.94 16.05 -10.10
CA HIS A 92 -4.90 16.90 -10.76
C HIS A 92 -4.24 18.24 -11.10
N ASN A 93 -4.27 18.61 -12.38
CA ASN A 93 -3.81 19.89 -12.86
C ASN A 93 -5.00 20.61 -13.53
N PRO A 94 -5.50 21.72 -12.96
CA PRO A 94 -6.65 22.44 -13.51
C PRO A 94 -6.36 23.14 -14.85
N ALA A 95 -5.09 23.23 -15.26
CA ALA A 95 -4.69 23.82 -16.54
C ALA A 95 -4.75 22.84 -17.71
N VAL A 96 -5.01 21.55 -17.47
CA VAL A 96 -5.11 20.52 -18.53
C VAL A 96 -6.40 20.71 -19.33
N THR A 97 -6.30 20.55 -20.65
CA THR A 97 -7.46 20.73 -21.53
C THR A 97 -8.52 19.65 -21.29
N TYR A 98 -9.79 19.95 -21.60
CA TYR A 98 -10.93 19.07 -21.29
C TYR A 98 -10.78 17.63 -21.82
N GLY A 99 -10.19 17.45 -23.01
CA GLY A 99 -9.99 16.14 -23.64
C GLY A 99 -8.81 15.33 -23.10
N GLU A 100 -7.90 15.97 -22.37
CA GLU A 100 -6.71 15.36 -21.77
C GLU A 100 -6.91 15.09 -20.26
N SER A 101 -8.07 15.48 -19.72
CA SER A 101 -8.40 15.31 -18.31
C SER A 101 -8.92 13.91 -18.01
N ILE A 102 -8.28 13.25 -17.04
CA ILE A 102 -8.74 11.96 -16.52
C ILE A 102 -10.15 12.02 -15.92
N PHE A 103 -10.53 13.18 -15.36
CA PHE A 103 -11.86 13.40 -14.79
C PHE A 103 -12.94 13.34 -15.87
N THR A 104 -12.67 13.96 -17.02
CA THR A 104 -13.57 13.87 -18.17
C THR A 104 -13.63 12.45 -18.71
N LYS A 105 -12.48 11.80 -18.90
CA LYS A 105 -12.38 10.47 -19.52
C LYS A 105 -13.16 9.40 -18.75
N PHE A 106 -13.13 9.43 -17.42
CA PHE A 106 -13.75 8.42 -16.56
C PHE A 106 -14.90 8.97 -15.71
N ASN A 107 -15.43 10.14 -16.05
CA ASN A 107 -16.56 10.78 -15.36
C ASN A 107 -16.36 10.92 -13.84
N LEU A 108 -15.20 11.42 -13.43
CA LEU A 108 -14.82 11.64 -12.03
C LEU A 108 -15.16 13.07 -11.61
N THR A 109 -15.30 13.30 -10.30
CA THR A 109 -15.57 14.64 -9.73
C THR A 109 -14.38 15.12 -8.90
N TYR A 110 -14.30 16.41 -8.57
CA TYR A 110 -13.21 16.93 -7.73
C TYR A 110 -13.44 16.74 -6.23
N VAL A 111 -14.61 16.21 -5.82
CA VAL A 111 -15.02 16.17 -4.42
C VAL A 111 -14.47 14.95 -3.68
N GLU A 112 -14.22 13.84 -4.38
CA GLU A 112 -13.88 12.55 -3.76
C GLU A 112 -12.40 12.17 -3.90
N LEU A 113 -11.52 13.15 -4.09
CA LEU A 113 -10.09 12.88 -4.20
C LEU A 113 -9.52 12.29 -2.88
N PRO A 114 -8.60 11.31 -2.94
CA PRO A 114 -8.06 10.70 -4.14
C PRO A 114 -8.98 9.62 -4.75
N TYR A 115 -8.95 9.52 -6.08
CA TYR A 115 -9.56 8.39 -6.79
C TYR A 115 -8.54 7.26 -6.93
N TYR A 116 -8.92 6.05 -6.54
CA TYR A 116 -8.13 4.84 -6.73
C TYR A 116 -8.79 3.98 -7.82
N MET A 117 -8.09 3.75 -8.92
CA MET A 117 -8.62 3.06 -10.10
C MET A 117 -7.75 1.87 -10.47
N LEU A 118 -8.37 0.73 -10.73
CA LEU A 118 -7.73 -0.48 -11.21
C LEU A 118 -8.21 -0.80 -12.62
N PHE A 119 -7.26 -0.90 -13.54
CA PHE A 119 -7.46 -1.30 -14.91
C PHE A 119 -7.00 -2.74 -15.08
N SER A 120 -7.73 -3.53 -15.87
CA SER A 120 -7.27 -4.81 -16.39
C SER A 120 -6.95 -4.65 -17.86
N ARG A 121 -6.01 -5.45 -18.37
CA ARG A 121 -5.66 -5.47 -19.80
C ARG A 121 -6.86 -5.75 -20.73
N GLU A 122 -7.89 -6.40 -20.21
CA GLU A 122 -9.10 -6.76 -20.96
C GLU A 122 -10.14 -5.62 -21.00
N SER A 123 -10.01 -4.60 -20.15
CA SER A 123 -10.98 -3.51 -20.01
C SER A 123 -10.31 -2.15 -19.86
N TYR A 124 -10.60 -1.26 -20.81
CA TYR A 124 -10.24 0.16 -20.71
C TYR A 124 -11.08 0.93 -19.68
N SER A 125 -12.15 0.32 -19.15
CA SER A 125 -12.97 0.88 -18.08
C SER A 125 -12.42 0.41 -16.73
N PRO A 126 -11.97 1.33 -15.85
CA PRO A 126 -11.43 0.96 -14.56
C PRO A 126 -12.52 0.61 -13.57
N VAL A 127 -12.19 -0.26 -12.61
CA VAL A 127 -12.96 -0.38 -11.38
C VAL A 127 -12.41 0.60 -10.36
N THR A 128 -13.29 1.41 -9.79
CA THR A 128 -12.91 2.45 -8.84
C THR A 128 -13.10 1.96 -7.40
N TYR A 129 -12.06 2.08 -6.59
CA TYR A 129 -12.11 1.78 -5.17
C TYR A 129 -12.59 2.99 -4.37
N ARG A 130 -13.62 2.77 -3.55
CA ARG A 130 -14.29 3.78 -2.70
C ARG A 130 -14.13 3.52 -1.20
N GLY A 131 -13.27 2.58 -0.83
CA GLY A 131 -13.08 2.20 0.56
C GLY A 131 -12.11 3.11 1.30
N SER A 132 -11.47 2.52 2.31
CA SER A 132 -10.50 3.17 3.19
C SER A 132 -9.22 3.53 2.44
N TRP A 133 -8.69 4.74 2.63
CA TRP A 133 -7.41 5.19 2.05
C TRP A 133 -6.17 4.49 2.67
N LYS A 134 -6.38 3.48 3.51
CA LYS A 134 -5.30 2.71 4.13
C LYS A 134 -4.73 1.68 3.16
N SER A 135 -3.40 1.67 3.09
CA SER A 135 -2.62 0.79 2.21
C SER A 135 -3.05 -0.68 2.25
N GLU A 136 -3.31 -1.21 3.44
CA GLU A 136 -3.72 -2.61 3.64
C GLU A 136 -5.10 -2.92 3.04
N ASP A 137 -6.03 -1.97 3.14
CA ASP A 137 -7.38 -2.16 2.61
C ASP A 137 -7.38 -2.07 1.08
N ILE A 138 -6.54 -1.18 0.52
CA ILE A 138 -6.31 -1.10 -0.93
C ILE A 138 -5.66 -2.39 -1.45
N LEU A 139 -4.59 -2.88 -0.80
CA LEU A 139 -3.93 -4.14 -1.18
C LEU A 139 -4.90 -5.32 -1.17
N ARG A 140 -5.71 -5.44 -0.11
CA ARG A 140 -6.71 -6.51 -0.01
C ARG A 140 -7.73 -6.42 -1.13
N TRP A 141 -8.21 -5.22 -1.43
CA TRP A 141 -9.16 -5.01 -2.52
C TRP A 141 -8.58 -5.39 -3.89
N ILE A 142 -7.33 -5.00 -4.19
CA ILE A 142 -6.67 -5.39 -5.44
C ILE A 142 -6.49 -6.91 -5.50
N ALA A 143 -6.03 -7.55 -4.42
CA ALA A 143 -5.88 -9.00 -4.37
C ALA A 143 -7.21 -9.73 -4.61
N GLU A 144 -8.32 -9.21 -4.07
CA GLU A 144 -9.66 -9.77 -4.30
C GLU A 144 -10.15 -9.60 -5.74
N PHE A 145 -9.86 -8.47 -6.39
CA PHE A 145 -10.30 -8.19 -7.75
C PHE A 145 -9.45 -8.91 -8.81
N THR A 146 -8.15 -9.01 -8.57
CA THR A 146 -7.17 -9.54 -9.54
C THR A 146 -6.83 -11.00 -9.31
N GLY A 147 -7.06 -11.53 -8.11
CA GLY A 147 -6.55 -12.83 -7.69
C GLY A 147 -5.03 -12.86 -7.50
N LEU A 148 -4.34 -11.72 -7.63
CA LEU A 148 -2.90 -11.65 -7.37
C LEU A 148 -2.63 -11.93 -5.89
N GLY A 149 -1.63 -12.78 -5.63
CA GLY A 149 -1.12 -13.08 -4.29
C GLY A 149 -0.32 -11.92 -3.71
N LEU A 150 -0.95 -10.76 -3.53
CA LEU A 150 -0.31 -9.57 -2.97
C LEU A 150 -0.10 -9.77 -1.46
N ALA A 151 1.16 -9.99 -1.07
CA ALA A 151 1.52 -10.11 0.34
C ALA A 151 1.24 -8.78 1.07
N LEU A 152 0.52 -8.85 2.19
CA LEU A 152 0.28 -7.70 3.05
C LEU A 152 1.60 -7.18 3.64
N PRO A 153 1.67 -5.91 4.09
CA PRO A 153 2.87 -5.37 4.73
C PRO A 153 3.34 -6.25 5.89
N GLY A 154 4.62 -6.60 5.87
CA GLY A 154 5.25 -7.51 6.84
C GLY A 154 5.11 -9.00 6.50
N CYS A 155 4.29 -9.36 5.51
CA CYS A 155 4.15 -10.74 5.09
C CYS A 155 5.24 -11.16 4.10
N VAL A 156 5.55 -12.46 4.09
CA VAL A 156 6.53 -13.06 3.18
C VAL A 156 5.85 -14.24 2.50
N ALA A 157 5.65 -14.18 1.18
CA ALA A 157 4.81 -15.13 0.44
C ALA A 157 5.17 -16.61 0.66
N SER A 158 6.47 -16.94 0.72
CA SER A 158 6.93 -18.30 1.00
C SER A 158 6.57 -18.77 2.42
N LEU A 159 6.53 -17.86 3.39
CA LEU A 159 6.12 -18.13 4.77
C LEU A 159 4.59 -18.11 4.91
N ASP A 160 3.87 -17.30 4.13
CA ASP A 160 2.40 -17.28 4.07
C ASP A 160 1.86 -18.63 3.64
N THR A 161 2.49 -19.25 2.64
CA THR A 161 2.13 -20.58 2.16
C THR A 161 2.19 -21.62 3.30
N LEU A 162 3.24 -21.58 4.11
CA LEU A 162 3.41 -22.46 5.27
C LEU A 162 2.43 -22.12 6.40
N ALA A 163 2.18 -20.82 6.64
CA ALA A 163 1.20 -20.36 7.61
C ALA A 163 -0.23 -20.81 7.24
N HIS A 164 -0.56 -20.85 5.95
CA HIS A 164 -1.83 -21.35 5.45
C HIS A 164 -1.98 -22.86 5.67
N GLN A 165 -0.93 -23.63 5.40
CA GLN A 165 -0.90 -25.06 5.70
C GLN A 165 -1.08 -25.32 7.20
N ALA A 166 -0.52 -24.46 8.06
CA ALA A 166 -0.66 -24.56 9.51
C ALA A 166 -2.12 -24.43 10.00
N ARG A 167 -3.01 -23.77 9.23
CA ARG A 167 -4.42 -23.56 9.62
C ARG A 167 -5.20 -24.84 9.82
N THR A 168 -4.86 -25.88 9.06
CA THR A 168 -5.57 -27.17 9.04
C THR A 168 -4.65 -28.34 9.41
N ALA A 169 -3.40 -28.06 9.76
CA ALA A 169 -2.43 -29.08 10.13
C ALA A 169 -2.78 -29.68 11.50
N SER A 170 -2.59 -31.00 11.62
CA SER A 170 -2.54 -31.65 12.93
C SER A 170 -1.33 -31.15 13.74
N PRO A 171 -1.36 -31.26 15.09
CA PRO A 171 -0.20 -30.88 15.92
C PRO A 171 1.10 -31.57 15.50
N GLU A 172 1.02 -32.82 15.06
CA GLU A 172 2.17 -33.58 14.57
C GLU A 172 2.73 -33.01 13.26
N GLN A 173 1.87 -32.72 12.28
CA GLN A 173 2.28 -32.10 11.02
C GLN A 173 2.87 -30.70 11.25
N LEU A 174 2.28 -29.92 12.14
CA LEU A 174 2.78 -28.60 12.49
C LEU A 174 4.19 -28.68 13.09
N MET A 175 4.41 -29.62 14.02
CA MET A 175 5.69 -29.80 14.72
C MET A 175 6.78 -30.39 13.83
N ASN A 176 6.45 -31.43 13.04
CA ASN A 176 7.45 -32.24 12.34
C ASN A 176 7.69 -31.82 10.89
N GLN A 177 6.78 -31.07 10.27
CA GLN A 177 6.88 -30.69 8.86
C GLN A 177 6.92 -29.17 8.69
N ILE A 178 5.90 -28.47 9.18
CA ILE A 178 5.72 -27.04 8.88
C ILE A 178 6.71 -26.18 9.65
N LEU A 179 6.83 -26.37 10.98
CA LEU A 179 7.76 -25.57 11.79
C LEU A 179 9.23 -25.70 11.35
N PRO A 180 9.75 -26.90 11.03
CA PRO A 180 11.10 -27.04 10.47
C PRO A 180 11.29 -26.30 9.14
N GLN A 181 10.30 -26.32 8.24
CA GLN A 181 10.37 -25.59 6.97
C GLN A 181 10.38 -24.08 7.18
N ILE A 182 9.54 -23.56 8.09
CA ILE A 182 9.57 -22.15 8.49
C ILE A 182 10.96 -21.79 9.04
N LYS A 183 11.52 -22.61 9.94
CA LYS A 183 12.86 -22.39 10.49
C LYS A 183 13.95 -22.37 9.41
N HIS A 184 13.85 -23.27 8.43
CA HIS A 184 14.79 -23.32 7.31
C HIS A 184 14.75 -22.04 6.47
N ILE A 185 13.55 -21.60 6.06
CA ILE A 185 13.39 -20.35 5.28
C ILE A 185 13.90 -19.15 6.06
N VAL A 186 13.56 -19.04 7.35
CA VAL A 186 13.99 -17.93 8.21
C VAL A 186 15.51 -17.91 8.43
N ALA A 187 16.18 -19.06 8.35
CA ALA A 187 17.63 -19.15 8.46
C ALA A 187 18.39 -18.75 7.17
N LEU A 188 17.69 -18.60 6.04
CA LEU A 188 18.31 -18.13 4.80
C LEU A 188 18.86 -16.70 4.97
N ARG A 189 20.00 -16.41 4.31
CA ARG A 189 20.71 -15.12 4.41
C ARG A 189 19.81 -13.90 4.19
N HIS A 190 18.80 -14.02 3.33
CA HIS A 190 17.88 -12.92 3.02
C HIS A 190 16.85 -12.66 4.12
N TYR A 191 16.58 -13.62 5.00
CA TYR A 191 15.54 -13.53 6.04
C TYR A 191 16.09 -13.56 7.47
N VAL A 192 17.36 -13.93 7.66
CA VAL A 192 17.94 -14.11 9.00
C VAL A 192 17.86 -12.84 9.86
N SER A 193 18.00 -11.67 9.27
CA SER A 193 17.89 -10.36 9.95
C SER A 193 16.49 -9.75 9.89
N SER A 194 15.52 -10.40 9.24
CA SER A 194 14.16 -9.88 9.10
C SER A 194 13.35 -10.15 10.37
N GLU A 195 13.03 -9.12 11.13
CA GLU A 195 12.18 -9.21 12.32
C GLU A 195 10.83 -9.88 12.01
N PHE A 196 10.26 -9.60 10.84
CA PHE A 196 8.98 -10.17 10.42
C PHE A 196 9.10 -11.66 10.11
N ALA A 197 10.17 -12.10 9.43
CA ALA A 197 10.42 -13.52 9.20
C ALA A 197 10.62 -14.27 10.54
N GLN A 198 11.36 -13.66 11.49
CA GLN A 198 11.51 -14.20 12.84
C GLN A 198 10.16 -14.28 13.58
N TYR A 199 9.23 -13.36 13.31
CA TYR A 199 7.89 -13.40 13.89
C TYR A 199 7.05 -14.58 13.37
N TYR A 200 7.13 -14.96 12.08
CA TYR A 200 6.51 -16.21 11.59
C TYR A 200 6.99 -17.43 12.37
N ARG A 201 8.32 -17.54 12.58
CA ARG A 201 8.89 -18.63 13.41
C ARG A 201 8.30 -18.61 14.80
N THR A 202 8.25 -17.44 15.44
CA THR A 202 7.73 -17.28 16.80
C THR A 202 6.28 -17.72 16.91
N VAL A 203 5.43 -17.31 15.96
CA VAL A 203 4.02 -17.70 15.91
C VAL A 203 3.89 -19.21 15.74
N ALA A 204 4.65 -19.83 14.84
CA ALA A 204 4.63 -21.28 14.65
C ALA A 204 5.10 -22.05 15.90
N GLU A 205 6.15 -21.58 16.60
CA GLU A 205 6.62 -22.17 17.86
C GLU A 205 5.58 -22.05 18.98
N LYS A 206 4.87 -20.91 19.03
CA LYS A 206 3.78 -20.70 19.99
C LYS A 206 2.55 -21.55 19.65
N LEU A 207 2.25 -21.75 18.38
CA LEU A 207 1.20 -22.67 17.96
C LEU A 207 1.50 -24.12 18.36
N VAL A 208 2.74 -24.58 18.20
CA VAL A 208 3.14 -25.94 18.64
C VAL A 208 3.05 -26.08 20.16
N SER A 209 3.49 -25.07 20.91
CA SER A 209 3.58 -25.16 22.38
C SER A 209 2.27 -24.83 23.13
N GLN A 210 1.44 -23.94 22.59
CA GLN A 210 0.25 -23.41 23.26
C GLN A 210 -1.05 -23.71 22.50
N GLY A 211 -0.97 -24.22 21.27
CA GLY A 211 -2.12 -24.54 20.44
C GLY A 211 -2.79 -23.32 19.79
N PRO A 212 -3.91 -23.53 19.06
CA PRO A 212 -4.57 -22.48 18.27
C PRO A 212 -5.13 -21.30 19.08
N SER A 213 -5.42 -21.49 20.37
CA SER A 213 -5.94 -20.45 21.26
C SER A 213 -4.97 -19.27 21.41
N PHE A 214 -3.67 -19.52 21.24
CA PHE A 214 -2.64 -18.48 21.21
C PHE A 214 -2.93 -17.38 20.17
N LEU A 215 -3.42 -17.74 18.98
CA LEU A 215 -3.66 -16.78 17.90
C LEU A 215 -4.71 -15.73 18.30
N ALA A 216 -5.78 -16.16 18.98
CA ALA A 216 -6.83 -15.27 19.45
C ALA A 216 -6.31 -14.34 20.57
N TYR A 217 -5.56 -14.91 21.52
CA TYR A 217 -4.96 -14.16 22.62
C TYR A 217 -3.97 -13.09 22.11
N GLU A 218 -3.04 -13.50 21.24
CA GLU A 218 -2.00 -12.61 20.73
C GLU A 218 -2.60 -11.53 19.81
N SER A 219 -3.59 -11.88 18.98
CA SER A 219 -4.31 -10.89 18.17
C SER A 219 -5.00 -9.82 19.03
N LEU A 220 -5.65 -10.22 20.13
CA LEU A 220 -6.28 -9.28 21.05
C LEU A 220 -5.24 -8.41 21.75
N ARG A 221 -4.12 -8.99 22.18
CA ARG A 221 -3.03 -8.27 22.84
C ARG A 221 -2.42 -7.21 21.91
N LEU A 222 -2.14 -7.57 20.67
CA LEU A 222 -1.60 -6.65 19.67
C LEU A 222 -2.59 -5.56 19.29
N ARG A 223 -3.89 -5.86 19.14
CA ARG A 223 -4.92 -4.83 18.91
C ARG A 223 -4.96 -3.81 20.03
N LYS A 224 -5.02 -4.27 21.29
CA LYS A 224 -4.95 -3.39 22.48
C LYS A 224 -3.69 -2.52 22.49
N LEU A 225 -2.55 -3.08 22.05
CA LEU A 225 -1.30 -2.33 21.97
C LEU A 225 -1.33 -1.30 20.84
N ALA A 226 -1.94 -1.61 19.70
CA ALA A 226 -2.12 -0.68 18.58
C ALA A 226 -3.02 0.52 18.96
N ASP A 227 -4.03 0.27 19.80
CA ASP A 227 -4.97 1.28 20.30
C ASP A 227 -4.38 2.14 21.44
N SER A 228 -3.24 1.74 22.02
CA SER A 228 -2.55 2.50 23.05
C SER A 228 -1.70 3.65 22.48
N GLU A 229 -1.27 4.55 23.34
CA GLU A 229 -0.45 5.71 22.97
C GLU A 229 1.00 5.28 22.67
N VAL A 230 1.21 4.76 21.47
CA VAL A 230 2.51 4.36 20.94
C VAL A 230 2.87 5.17 19.70
N SER A 231 4.16 5.26 19.38
CA SER A 231 4.64 5.96 18.18
C SER A 231 4.08 5.36 16.90
N ASP A 232 4.00 6.14 15.82
CA ASP A 232 3.49 5.66 14.53
C ASP A 232 4.32 4.51 13.95
N TRP A 233 5.63 4.54 14.18
CA TRP A 233 6.52 3.44 13.84
C TRP A 233 6.15 2.14 14.57
N GLN A 234 5.88 2.23 15.89
CA GLN A 234 5.41 1.08 16.66
C GLN A 234 4.04 0.60 16.18
N LYS A 235 3.10 1.51 15.89
CA LYS A 235 1.79 1.14 15.32
C LYS A 235 1.95 0.38 14.01
N SER A 236 2.81 0.87 13.11
CA SER A 236 3.10 0.20 11.83
C SER A 236 3.65 -1.20 12.03
N ASN A 237 4.61 -1.39 12.94
CA ASN A 237 5.16 -2.73 13.23
C ASN A 237 4.14 -3.66 13.88
N ILE A 238 3.27 -3.15 14.75
CA ILE A 238 2.18 -3.93 15.35
C ILE A 238 1.20 -4.39 14.26
N LYS A 239 0.83 -3.51 13.32
CA LYS A 239 -0.03 -3.86 12.18
C LYS A 239 0.58 -4.96 11.30
N LYS A 240 1.88 -4.85 10.98
CA LYS A 240 2.60 -5.90 10.23
C LYS A 240 2.58 -7.25 10.96
N ARG A 241 2.77 -7.26 12.28
CA ARG A 241 2.64 -8.48 13.09
C ARG A 241 1.21 -9.04 13.09
N LEU A 242 0.19 -8.17 13.15
CA LEU A 242 -1.21 -8.57 12.99
C LEU A 242 -1.45 -9.20 11.61
N ASN A 243 -0.91 -8.63 10.54
CA ASN A 243 -1.01 -9.20 9.19
C ASN A 243 -0.39 -10.58 9.10
N ILE A 244 0.72 -10.85 9.81
CA ILE A 244 1.34 -12.18 9.87
C ILE A 244 0.42 -13.16 10.63
N LEU A 245 -0.12 -12.75 11.78
CA LEU A 245 -1.03 -13.62 12.56
C LEU A 245 -2.26 -14.04 11.76
N THR A 246 -2.83 -13.15 10.94
CA THR A 246 -4.00 -13.49 10.12
C THR A 246 -3.70 -14.56 9.08
N GLN A 247 -2.44 -14.75 8.69
CA GLN A 247 -2.04 -15.83 7.77
C GLN A 247 -2.17 -17.22 8.43
N PHE A 248 -2.09 -17.30 9.75
CA PHE A 248 -2.27 -18.54 10.54
C PHE A 248 -3.72 -18.78 10.97
N THR A 249 -4.59 -17.78 10.89
CA THR A 249 -6.01 -17.92 11.25
C THR A 249 -6.84 -18.37 10.06
N GLN A 250 -7.90 -19.16 10.32
CA GLN A 250 -8.90 -19.42 9.30
C GLN A 250 -9.63 -18.12 8.93
N PRO A 251 -9.96 -17.90 7.64
CA PRO A 251 -10.80 -16.78 7.24
C PRO A 251 -12.16 -16.90 7.94
N THR A 252 -12.54 -15.93 8.76
CA THR A 252 -13.87 -15.89 9.36
C THR A 252 -14.92 -15.69 8.26
N ALA A 253 -15.98 -16.50 8.26
CA ALA A 253 -17.07 -16.46 7.28
C ALA A 253 -17.75 -15.08 7.15
N SER A 254 -17.62 -14.20 8.15
CA SER A 254 -18.09 -12.80 8.09
C SER A 254 -17.32 -11.90 7.12
N SER A 255 -16.13 -12.32 6.65
CA SER A 255 -15.42 -11.66 5.54
C SER A 255 -15.91 -12.11 4.15
N VAL A 256 -16.61 -13.26 4.09
CA VAL A 256 -17.19 -13.81 2.85
C VAL A 256 -18.61 -13.27 2.62
N LEU A 257 -19.36 -12.95 3.69
CA LEU A 257 -20.75 -12.50 3.57
C LEU A 257 -20.94 -11.02 3.21
N ARG A 258 -19.87 -10.21 3.14
CA ARG A 258 -19.94 -8.89 2.46
C ARG A 258 -19.68 -8.99 0.94
N LYS A 259 -19.60 -10.20 0.37
CA LYS A 259 -19.24 -10.43 -1.05
C LYS A 259 -20.42 -10.66 -2.00
N THR A 260 -21.66 -10.40 -1.61
CA THR A 260 -22.82 -10.56 -2.51
C THR A 260 -23.87 -9.45 -2.45
N GLU A 261 -23.59 -8.34 -1.77
CA GLU A 261 -24.46 -7.17 -1.83
C GLU A 261 -23.66 -5.96 -2.32
N LEU A 262 -23.56 -5.87 -3.65
CA LEU A 262 -23.69 -4.66 -4.46
C LEU A 262 -23.99 -5.09 -5.91
#